data_AF-A0A7R8L577-F1
#
_entry.id   AF-A0A7R8L577-F1
#
_cell.length_a   1.000
_cell.length_b   1.000
_cell.length_c   1.000
_cell.angle_alpha   90.00
_cell.angle_beta   90.00
_cell.angle_gamma   90.00
#
_symmetry.space_group_name_H-M   'P 1'
#
loop_
_entity.id
_entity.type
_entity.pdbx_description
1 polymer ?
#
loop_
_entity_poly.entity_id
_entity_poly.type
_entity_poly.pdbx_seq_one_letter_code
_entity_poly.pdbx_strand_id
1 'polypeptide(L)'
;MRRLRRRSARRFWRAKGSDYELARQFRVTRETIRRWRKRDFVEDASHTPHHLPTTLNPGQEELVIYLRTQLRLPLDDLLAVIREFIEPSMTRSALGRLLRRRGHSRLPQPEKPANPTQPFKVYLPGYFHVDLKYLPQMADETSRRYVFVAKDPSHPLGLLGGQACKDPSGRPQLSPGAGQGGTRENPNHPHR
;
A
#
# COMPACT_ATOMS: atom_id res chain seq x y z
N MET A 1 -23.00 5.65 28.00
CA MET A 1 -22.93 6.92 28.77
C MET A 1 -22.52 8.17 27.95
N ARG A 2 -21.54 8.12 27.04
CA ARG A 2 -21.05 9.32 26.30
C ARG A 2 -22.07 9.99 25.35
N ARG A 3 -22.94 9.21 24.68
CA ARG A 3 -23.97 9.76 23.77
C ARG A 3 -25.08 10.54 24.48
N LEU A 4 -25.41 10.19 25.74
CA LEU A 4 -26.38 10.96 26.54
C LEU A 4 -25.86 12.36 26.88
N ARG A 5 -24.55 12.50 27.10
CA ARG A 5 -23.94 13.78 27.52
C ARG A 5 -23.99 14.85 26.42
N ARG A 6 -23.86 14.45 25.15
CA ARG A 6 -23.91 15.35 23.98
C ARG A 6 -25.30 15.97 23.74
N ARG A 7 -26.36 15.16 23.86
CA ARG A 7 -27.74 15.64 23.69
C ARG A 7 -28.16 16.57 24.82
N SER A 8 -27.73 16.28 26.05
CA SER A 8 -28.02 17.11 27.23
C SER A 8 -27.29 18.45 27.21
N ALA A 9 -26.05 18.52 26.73
CA ALA A 9 -25.29 19.78 26.66
C ALA A 9 -25.92 20.79 25.67
N ARG A 10 -26.34 20.35 24.47
CA ARG A 10 -27.05 21.21 23.51
C ARG A 10 -28.36 21.77 24.08
N ARG A 11 -29.09 20.95 24.83
CA ARG A 11 -30.35 21.36 25.47
C ARG A 11 -30.10 22.28 26.67
N PHE A 12 -28.98 22.13 27.37
CA PHE A 12 -28.57 23.01 28.47
C PHE A 12 -28.32 24.45 28.00
N TRP A 13 -27.68 24.65 26.84
CA TRP A 13 -27.41 25.99 26.31
C TRP A 13 -28.67 26.82 26.01
N ARG A 14 -29.81 26.17 25.79
CA ARG A 14 -31.10 26.83 25.60
C ARG A 14 -31.89 26.99 26.91
N ALA A 15 -31.47 26.32 27.99
CA ALA A 15 -32.18 26.30 29.26
C ALA A 15 -31.72 27.47 30.14
N LYS A 16 -32.68 28.20 30.71
CA LYS A 16 -32.46 29.24 31.73
C LYS A 16 -32.99 28.74 33.06
N GLY A 17 -32.35 29.10 34.17
CA GLY A 17 -32.75 28.68 35.51
C GLY A 17 -31.60 28.68 36.50
N SER A 18 -31.88 28.31 37.74
CA SER A 18 -30.86 28.13 38.78
C SER A 18 -30.04 26.86 38.53
N ASP A 19 -28.77 26.84 39.00
CA ASP A 19 -27.90 25.65 38.93
C ASP A 19 -28.58 24.40 39.54
N TYR A 20 -29.43 24.61 40.56
CA TYR A 20 -30.15 23.55 41.26
C TYR A 20 -31.25 22.91 40.40
N GLU A 21 -32.05 23.74 39.72
CA GLU A 21 -33.14 23.30 38.85
C GLU A 21 -32.59 22.55 37.63
N LEU A 22 -31.52 23.09 37.03
CA LEU A 22 -30.86 22.48 35.87
C LEU A 22 -30.20 21.14 36.26
N ALA A 23 -29.59 21.03 37.45
CA ALA A 23 -29.03 19.77 37.92
C ALA A 23 -30.11 18.68 38.06
N ARG A 24 -31.28 19.02 38.61
CA ARG A 24 -32.42 18.10 38.74
C ARG A 24 -33.01 17.71 37.38
N GLN A 25 -33.18 18.68 36.49
CA GLN A 25 -33.74 18.48 35.15
C GLN A 25 -32.86 17.60 34.27
N PHE A 26 -31.53 17.84 34.28
CA PHE A 26 -30.58 17.10 33.46
C PHE A 26 -30.03 15.84 34.15
N ARG A 27 -30.43 15.57 35.41
CA ARG A 27 -29.96 14.46 36.24
C ARG A 27 -28.42 14.39 36.30
N VAL A 28 -27.79 15.55 36.51
CA VAL A 28 -26.33 15.69 36.63
C VAL A 28 -25.98 16.43 37.91
N THR A 29 -24.71 16.34 38.31
CA THR A 29 -24.22 17.08 39.47
C THR A 29 -24.20 18.59 39.22
N ARG A 30 -24.39 19.39 40.27
CA ARG A 30 -24.29 20.85 40.22
C ARG A 30 -22.93 21.33 39.68
N GLU A 31 -21.85 20.61 39.99
CA GLU A 31 -20.52 20.89 39.44
C GLU A 31 -20.46 20.73 37.91
N THR A 32 -21.18 19.75 37.36
CA THR A 32 -21.26 19.55 35.92
C THR A 32 -21.98 20.73 35.25
N ILE A 33 -23.07 21.22 35.86
CA ILE A 33 -23.79 22.42 35.40
C ILE A 33 -22.88 23.65 35.43
N ARG A 34 -22.18 23.90 36.55
CA ARG A 34 -21.21 25.00 36.66
C ARG A 34 -20.10 24.90 35.62
N ARG A 35 -19.60 23.69 35.37
CA ARG A 35 -18.58 23.43 34.33
C ARG A 35 -19.12 23.68 32.92
N TRP A 36 -20.39 23.39 32.66
CA TRP A 36 -21.02 23.67 31.36
C TRP A 36 -21.30 25.16 31.15
N ARG A 37 -21.66 25.89 32.21
CA ARG A 37 -21.84 27.36 32.17
C ARG A 37 -20.56 28.12 31.86
N LYS A 38 -19.41 27.61 32.30
CA LYS A 38 -18.08 28.19 32.06
C LYS A 38 -17.49 27.87 30.69
N ARG A 39 -18.16 27.08 29.85
CA ARG A 39 -17.67 26.74 28.50
C ARG A 39 -18.22 27.74 27.51
N ASP A 40 -17.44 28.05 26.48
CA ASP A 40 -17.88 28.91 25.37
C ASP A 40 -18.51 28.13 24.21
N PHE A 41 -18.35 26.80 24.21
CA PHE A 41 -18.78 25.93 23.13
C PHE A 41 -19.60 24.73 23.61
N VAL A 42 -20.50 24.27 22.74
CA VAL A 42 -21.48 23.22 23.02
C VAL A 42 -20.92 21.82 22.79
N GLU A 43 -20.01 21.70 21.83
CA GLU A 43 -19.45 20.42 21.42
C GLU A 43 -18.37 19.92 22.38
N ASP A 44 -18.12 18.61 22.40
CA ASP A 44 -16.99 18.09 23.15
C ASP A 44 -15.69 18.47 22.44
N ALA A 45 -14.72 19.00 23.19
CA ALA A 45 -13.37 19.18 22.67
C ALA A 45 -12.77 17.83 22.24
N SER A 46 -11.86 17.88 21.26
CA SER A 46 -11.11 16.71 20.84
C SER A 46 -10.41 16.10 22.04
N HIS A 47 -10.61 14.80 22.28
CA HIS A 47 -9.89 14.07 23.34
C HIS A 47 -8.47 13.68 22.92
N THR A 48 -8.06 14.07 21.72
CA THR A 48 -6.70 13.89 21.23
C THR A 48 -5.76 14.81 22.00
N PRO A 49 -4.67 14.28 22.59
CA PRO A 49 -3.66 15.11 23.23
C PRO A 49 -3.16 16.20 22.28
N HIS A 50 -3.12 17.45 22.75
CA HIS A 50 -2.63 18.59 21.97
C HIS A 50 -1.12 18.53 21.75
N HIS A 51 -0.40 17.86 22.66
CA HIS A 51 1.03 17.63 22.57
C HIS A 51 1.31 16.14 22.76
N LEU A 52 1.91 15.50 21.75
CA LEU A 52 2.40 14.13 21.89
C LEU A 52 3.89 14.22 22.23
N PRO A 53 4.35 13.62 23.35
CA PRO A 53 5.78 13.55 23.62
C PRO A 53 6.45 12.77 22.49
N THR A 54 7.43 13.41 21.85
CA THR A 54 8.27 12.80 20.82
C THR A 54 9.61 12.48 21.44
N THR A 55 10.15 11.31 21.12
CA THR A 55 11.52 10.95 21.53
C THR A 55 12.56 11.80 20.79
N LEU A 56 12.21 12.31 19.61
CA LEU A 56 13.10 13.12 18.76
C LEU A 56 12.89 14.61 18.98
N ASN A 57 14.01 15.34 18.90
CA ASN A 57 14.04 16.80 18.71
C ASN A 57 13.46 17.14 17.31
N PRO A 58 12.73 18.27 17.16
CA PRO A 58 12.36 18.83 15.85
C PRO A 58 13.42 18.71 14.75
N GLY A 59 14.69 19.01 15.04
CA GLY A 59 15.77 18.90 14.03
C GLY A 59 16.04 17.46 13.58
N GLN A 60 15.99 16.50 14.50
CA GLN A 60 16.15 15.08 14.16
C GLN A 60 14.93 14.55 13.39
N GLU A 61 13.72 15.05 13.67
CA GLU A 61 12.52 14.68 12.90
C GLU A 61 12.68 15.06 11.42
N GLU A 62 13.19 16.25 11.12
CA GLU A 62 13.45 16.67 9.74
C GLU A 62 14.52 15.80 9.07
N LEU A 63 15.58 15.43 9.81
CA LEU A 63 16.61 14.54 9.28
C LEU A 63 16.03 13.16 8.92
N VAL A 64 15.16 12.60 9.77
CA VAL A 64 14.48 11.33 9.50
C VAL A 64 13.61 11.41 8.25
N ILE A 65 12.88 12.51 8.06
CA ILE A 65 12.04 12.74 6.88
C ILE A 65 12.88 12.91 5.62
N TYR A 66 13.98 13.65 5.73
CA TYR A 66 14.94 13.81 4.64
C TYR A 66 15.49 12.46 4.20
N LEU A 67 15.98 11.63 5.14
CA LEU A 67 16.47 10.28 4.87
C LEU A 67 15.40 9.39 4.21
N ARG A 68 14.16 9.44 4.71
CA ARG A 68 13.03 8.68 4.14
C ARG A 68 12.75 9.08 2.70
N THR A 69 12.88 10.37 2.38
CA THR A 69 12.56 10.91 1.05
C THR A 69 13.67 10.61 0.04
N GLN A 70 14.93 10.71 0.46
CA GLN A 70 16.10 10.45 -0.40
C GLN A 70 16.34 8.96 -0.63
N LEU A 71 16.40 8.17 0.43
CA LEU A 71 16.83 6.77 0.35
C LEU A 71 15.68 5.82 0.01
N ARG A 72 14.43 6.27 0.15
CA ARG A 72 13.23 5.47 -0.12
C ARG A 72 13.21 4.09 0.57
N LEU A 73 13.89 3.97 1.71
CA LEU A 73 14.02 2.71 2.45
C LEU A 73 12.67 2.25 3.01
N PRO A 74 12.43 0.93 3.13
CA PRO A 74 11.30 0.41 3.89
C PRO A 74 11.41 0.83 5.37
N LEU A 75 10.31 0.70 6.10
CA LEU A 75 10.22 1.21 7.48
C LEU A 75 11.28 0.61 8.41
N ASP A 76 11.54 -0.69 8.26
CA ASP A 76 12.43 -1.45 9.14
C ASP A 76 13.91 -1.14 8.86
N ASP A 77 14.30 -0.99 7.60
CA ASP A 77 15.67 -0.57 7.24
C ASP A 77 15.94 0.87 7.67
N LEU A 78 14.96 1.77 7.51
CA LEU A 78 15.07 3.13 8.04
C LEU A 78 15.22 3.13 9.57
N LEU A 79 14.51 2.24 10.27
CA LEU A 79 14.64 2.13 11.72
C LEU A 79 16.04 1.71 12.14
N ALA A 80 16.69 0.80 11.41
CA ALA A 80 18.07 0.40 11.67
C ALA A 80 19.03 1.59 11.54
N VAL A 81 18.92 2.36 10.45
CA VAL A 81 19.72 3.57 10.22
C VAL A 81 19.51 4.61 11.33
N ILE A 82 18.27 4.84 11.75
CA ILE A 82 17.97 5.83 12.79
C ILE A 82 18.54 5.41 14.14
N ARG A 83 18.48 4.13 14.48
CA ARG A 83 19.03 3.62 15.75
C ARG A 83 20.54 3.75 15.82
N GLU A 84 21.21 3.57 14.69
CA GLU A 84 22.67 3.68 14.60
C GLU A 84 23.14 5.14 14.70
N PHE A 85 22.47 6.07 13.98
CA PHE A 85 23.01 7.41 13.76
C PHE A 85 22.30 8.56 14.49
N ILE A 86 21.08 8.36 14.99
CA ILE A 86 20.25 9.46 15.51
C ILE A 86 19.79 9.20 16.93
N GLU A 87 19.05 8.12 17.14
CA GLU A 87 18.38 7.84 18.41
C GLU A 87 18.32 6.32 18.66
N PRO A 88 19.22 5.77 19.50
CA PRO A 88 19.27 4.34 19.79
C PRO A 88 17.99 3.79 20.42
N SER A 89 17.29 4.62 21.21
CA SER A 89 16.04 4.22 21.88
C SER A 89 14.81 4.23 20.97
N MET A 90 14.98 4.54 19.68
CA MET A 90 13.88 4.64 18.72
C MET A 90 13.11 3.32 18.61
N THR A 91 11.79 3.42 18.69
CA THR A 91 10.88 2.28 18.51
C THR A 91 10.22 2.32 17.13
N ARG A 92 9.90 1.13 16.59
CA ARG A 92 9.19 0.99 15.32
C ARG A 92 7.86 1.74 15.29
N SER A 93 7.12 1.70 16.39
CA SER A 93 5.82 2.37 16.53
C SER A 93 5.97 3.89 16.61
N ALA A 94 6.98 4.40 17.32
CA ALA A 94 7.28 5.84 17.36
C ALA A 94 7.64 6.36 15.95
N LEU A 95 8.51 5.67 15.23
CA LEU A 95 8.85 6.00 13.84
C LEU A 95 7.63 5.96 12.92
N GLY A 96 6.80 4.92 13.04
CA GLY A 96 5.56 4.82 12.28
C GLY A 96 4.57 5.96 12.56
N ARG A 97 4.45 6.40 13.82
CA ARG A 97 3.59 7.54 14.21
C ARG A 97 4.16 8.87 13.70
N LEU A 98 5.48 9.06 13.76
CA LEU A 98 6.18 10.22 13.19
C LEU A 98 5.88 10.34 11.69
N LEU A 99 6.14 9.28 10.93
CA LEU A 99 5.94 9.29 9.47
C LEU A 99 4.48 9.51 9.09
N ARG A 100 3.51 8.98 9.84
CA ARG A 100 2.08 9.24 9.63
C ARG A 100 1.71 10.70 9.93
N ARG A 101 2.19 11.24 11.05
CA ARG A 101 1.96 12.64 11.45
C ARG A 101 2.53 13.62 10.44
N ARG A 102 3.65 13.26 9.80
CA ARG A 102 4.36 14.08 8.81
C ARG A 102 3.99 13.76 7.36
N GLY A 103 3.09 12.80 7.11
CA GLY A 103 2.61 12.47 5.76
C GLY A 103 3.52 11.55 4.91
N HIS A 104 4.64 11.06 5.45
CA HIS A 104 5.62 10.22 4.74
C HIS A 104 5.44 8.70 5.02
N SER A 105 4.25 8.28 5.45
CA SER A 105 3.99 6.89 5.81
C SER A 105 4.08 5.93 4.62
N ARG A 106 3.68 6.37 3.43
CA ARG A 106 3.69 5.55 2.21
C ARG A 106 4.85 5.96 1.34
N LEU A 107 5.60 4.96 0.85
CA LEU A 107 6.64 5.21 -0.11
C LEU A 107 6.01 5.55 -1.48
N PRO A 108 6.51 6.56 -2.21
CA PRO A 108 6.12 6.77 -3.60
C PRO A 108 6.36 5.48 -4.38
N GLN A 109 5.39 5.05 -5.19
CA GLN A 109 5.64 3.93 -6.10
C GLN A 109 6.71 4.36 -7.11
N PRO A 110 7.67 3.48 -7.45
CA PRO A 110 8.57 3.74 -8.56
C PRO A 110 7.71 4.02 -9.80
N GLU A 111 8.12 5.00 -10.59
CA GLU A 111 7.46 5.29 -11.86
C GLU A 111 7.48 3.99 -12.69
N LYS A 112 6.29 3.52 -13.07
CA LYS A 112 6.19 2.36 -13.95
C LYS A 112 6.88 2.75 -15.26
N PRO A 113 7.76 1.90 -15.82
CA PRO A 113 8.35 2.19 -17.11
C PRO A 113 7.21 2.40 -18.12
N ALA A 114 7.33 3.45 -18.94
CA ALA A 114 6.31 3.83 -19.92
C ALA A 114 5.94 2.69 -20.88
N ASN A 115 6.87 1.75 -21.08
CA ASN A 115 6.62 0.48 -21.74
C ASN A 115 6.66 -0.65 -20.71
N PRO A 116 5.54 -1.31 -20.38
CA PRO A 116 5.59 -2.56 -19.66
C PRO A 116 6.34 -3.59 -20.51
N THR A 117 7.42 -4.15 -19.97
CA THR A 117 8.17 -5.23 -20.62
C THR A 117 7.20 -6.36 -20.95
N GLN A 118 6.99 -6.64 -22.24
CA GLN A 118 6.16 -7.75 -22.65
C GLN A 118 6.84 -9.06 -22.20
N PRO A 119 6.07 -10.04 -21.68
CA PRO A 119 6.64 -11.34 -21.38
C PRO A 119 7.20 -11.97 -22.66
N PHE A 120 8.27 -12.74 -22.52
CA PHE A 120 8.85 -13.47 -23.65
C PHE A 120 7.80 -14.35 -24.31
N LYS A 121 7.77 -14.34 -25.65
CA LYS A 121 6.86 -15.19 -26.43
C LYS A 121 7.28 -16.65 -26.22
N VAL A 122 6.34 -17.49 -25.76
CA VAL A 122 6.57 -18.93 -25.58
C VAL A 122 6.46 -19.59 -26.96
N TYR A 123 7.58 -20.11 -27.46
CA TYR A 123 7.63 -20.88 -28.69
C TYR A 123 7.67 -22.38 -28.37
N LEU A 124 7.31 -23.23 -29.34
CA LEU A 124 7.53 -24.68 -29.21
C LEU A 124 9.05 -24.97 -29.09
N PRO A 125 9.45 -26.02 -28.35
CA PRO A 125 10.84 -26.45 -28.25
C PRO A 125 11.49 -26.58 -29.64
N GLY A 126 12.64 -25.93 -29.85
CA GLY A 126 13.31 -25.85 -31.16
C GLY A 126 13.69 -24.43 -31.61
N TYR A 127 13.27 -23.40 -30.88
CA TYR A 127 13.68 -22.00 -31.11
C TYR A 127 14.46 -21.44 -29.92
N PHE A 128 15.66 -20.92 -30.15
CA PHE A 128 16.48 -20.25 -29.13
C PHE A 128 16.57 -18.75 -29.42
N HIS A 129 16.51 -17.93 -28.37
CA HIS A 129 16.77 -16.50 -28.46
C HIS A 129 18.24 -16.23 -28.15
N VAL A 130 18.99 -15.70 -29.10
CA VAL A 130 20.38 -15.30 -28.90
C VAL A 130 20.42 -13.80 -28.64
N ASP A 131 20.83 -13.42 -27.44
CA ASP A 131 21.05 -12.04 -27.03
C ASP A 131 22.53 -11.68 -27.20
N LEU A 132 22.83 -10.55 -27.84
CA LEU A 132 24.19 -10.04 -28.00
C LEU A 132 24.43 -8.92 -27.00
N LYS A 133 25.29 -9.17 -26.01
CA LYS A 133 25.64 -8.16 -25.00
C LYS A 133 27.05 -7.64 -25.19
N TYR A 134 27.17 -6.32 -25.13
CA TYR A 134 28.43 -5.60 -25.06
C TYR A 134 28.95 -5.67 -23.62
N LEU A 135 30.15 -6.21 -23.42
CA LEU A 135 30.81 -6.12 -22.13
C LEU A 135 31.43 -4.73 -21.94
N PRO A 136 31.47 -4.22 -20.70
CA PRO A 136 32.23 -3.01 -20.40
C PRO A 136 33.69 -3.20 -20.82
N GLN A 137 34.24 -2.19 -21.50
CA GLN A 137 35.62 -2.19 -21.96
C GLN A 137 36.54 -2.08 -20.74
N MET A 138 37.37 -3.10 -20.51
CA MET A 138 38.39 -3.04 -19.46
C MET A 138 39.51 -2.08 -19.89
N ALA A 139 40.21 -1.50 -18.91
CA ALA A 139 41.24 -0.47 -19.15
C ALA A 139 42.37 -0.96 -20.07
N ASP A 140 42.58 -2.26 -20.09
CA ASP A 140 43.64 -3.00 -20.74
C ASP A 140 43.22 -3.55 -22.13
N GLU A 141 41.98 -3.29 -22.56
CA GLU A 141 41.43 -3.79 -23.82
C GLU A 141 41.17 -2.67 -24.83
N THR A 142 41.73 -2.81 -26.04
CA THR A 142 41.59 -1.82 -27.13
C THR A 142 40.25 -1.92 -27.86
N SER A 143 39.47 -3.00 -27.65
CA SER A 143 38.16 -3.19 -28.27
C SER A 143 37.16 -3.79 -27.29
N ARG A 144 35.87 -3.51 -27.48
CA ARG A 144 34.79 -4.07 -26.66
C ARG A 144 34.58 -5.53 -26.99
N ARG A 145 34.56 -6.38 -25.96
CA ARG A 145 34.19 -7.79 -26.09
C ARG A 145 32.67 -7.95 -26.16
N TYR A 146 32.24 -8.99 -26.86
CA TYR A 146 30.83 -9.35 -26.99
C TYR A 146 30.60 -10.75 -26.42
N VAL A 147 29.45 -10.94 -25.78
CA VAL A 147 28.99 -12.25 -25.36
C VAL A 147 27.66 -12.53 -26.05
N PHE A 148 27.61 -13.68 -26.72
CA PHE A 148 26.37 -14.27 -27.23
C PHE A 148 25.76 -15.12 -26.12
N VAL A 149 24.54 -14.79 -25.71
CA VAL A 149 23.79 -15.54 -24.70
C VAL A 149 22.58 -16.17 -25.36
N ALA A 150 22.60 -17.49 -25.57
CA ALA A 150 21.44 -18.24 -26.01
C ALA A 150 20.55 -18.57 -24.80
N LYS A 151 19.27 -18.20 -24.87
CA LYS A 151 18.24 -18.57 -23.89
C LYS A 151 17.14 -19.36 -24.57
N ASP A 152 16.76 -20.46 -23.95
CA ASP A 152 15.58 -21.24 -24.32
C ASP A 152 14.34 -20.64 -23.62
N PRO A 153 13.37 -20.09 -24.36
CA PRO A 153 12.14 -19.56 -23.77
C PRO A 153 11.17 -20.66 -23.31
N SER A 154 11.36 -21.92 -23.73
CA SER A 154 10.48 -23.05 -23.37
C SER A 154 10.79 -23.65 -21.99
N HIS A 155 12.00 -23.43 -21.48
CA HIS A 155 12.40 -23.72 -20.11
C HIS A 155 12.60 -22.42 -19.31
N PRO A 156 11.52 -21.74 -18.89
CA PRO A 156 11.65 -20.74 -17.85
C PRO A 156 12.14 -21.47 -16.60
N LEU A 157 13.32 -21.10 -16.08
CA LEU A 157 13.78 -21.52 -14.75
C LEU A 157 12.79 -20.99 -13.71
N GLY A 158 11.70 -21.73 -13.52
CA GLY A 158 10.74 -21.54 -12.46
C GLY A 158 11.34 -22.05 -11.17
N LEU A 159 11.54 -21.15 -10.21
CA LEU A 159 11.50 -21.50 -8.80
C LEU A 159 10.21 -22.28 -8.55
N LEU A 160 10.31 -23.59 -8.36
CA LEU A 160 9.22 -24.45 -7.90
C LEU A 160 8.87 -24.06 -6.46
N GLY A 161 8.00 -23.08 -6.31
CA GLY A 161 7.19 -22.86 -5.12
C GLY A 161 5.75 -23.21 -5.47
N GLY A 162 5.26 -24.38 -5.05
CA GLY A 162 3.86 -24.75 -5.25
C GLY A 162 3.60 -26.23 -4.98
N GLN A 163 3.10 -26.50 -3.78
CA GLN A 163 2.64 -27.81 -3.32
C GLN A 163 1.47 -28.38 -4.15
N ALA A 164 1.40 -29.70 -4.09
CA ALA A 164 0.51 -30.64 -4.75
C ALA A 164 -0.99 -30.34 -4.64
N CYS A 165 -1.75 -30.83 -5.64
CA CYS A 165 -2.83 -31.81 -5.47
C CYS A 165 -3.22 -32.31 -6.88
N LYS A 166 -3.00 -33.61 -7.18
CA LYS A 166 -3.69 -34.30 -8.27
C LYS A 166 -4.28 -35.59 -7.71
N ASP A 167 -5.61 -35.69 -7.84
CA ASP A 167 -6.42 -36.84 -7.45
C ASP A 167 -6.03 -38.13 -8.21
N PRO A 168 -6.22 -39.33 -7.61
CA PRO A 168 -5.62 -40.57 -8.09
C PRO A 168 -6.39 -41.29 -9.22
N SER A 169 -7.34 -40.65 -9.91
CA SER A 169 -8.07 -41.29 -11.01
C SER A 169 -7.60 -40.82 -12.38
N GLY A 170 -6.42 -41.29 -12.79
CA GLY A 170 -5.95 -41.14 -14.17
C GLY A 170 -6.86 -41.89 -15.14
N ARG A 171 -7.74 -41.17 -15.85
CA ARG A 171 -8.39 -41.64 -17.07
C ARG A 171 -8.54 -40.50 -18.08
N PRO A 172 -7.99 -40.63 -19.30
CA PRO A 172 -8.34 -39.76 -20.40
C PRO A 172 -9.72 -40.16 -20.93
N GLN A 173 -10.68 -39.22 -20.92
CA GLN A 173 -11.92 -39.40 -21.67
C GLN A 173 -11.69 -39.00 -23.13
N LEU A 174 -11.69 -40.00 -24.01
CA LEU A 174 -11.94 -39.85 -25.44
C LEU A 174 -13.45 -39.64 -25.65
N SER A 175 -13.83 -38.60 -26.38
CA SER A 175 -15.17 -38.50 -26.98
C SER A 175 -15.05 -38.75 -28.50
N PRO A 176 -15.87 -39.64 -29.09
CA PRO A 176 -15.90 -39.88 -30.52
C PRO A 176 -16.78 -38.84 -31.23
N GLY A 177 -16.42 -38.51 -32.48
CA GLY A 177 -17.08 -37.49 -33.28
C GLY A 177 -18.38 -37.90 -33.95
N ALA A 178 -19.01 -36.94 -34.64
CA ALA A 178 -19.83 -37.12 -35.85
C ALA A 178 -20.38 -35.76 -36.29
N GLY A 179 -20.41 -35.50 -37.60
CA GLY A 179 -21.28 -34.47 -38.18
C GLY A 179 -20.67 -33.64 -39.30
N GLN A 180 -20.39 -34.25 -40.45
CA GLN A 180 -20.37 -33.53 -41.73
C GLN A 180 -21.79 -33.02 -42.05
N GLY A 181 -21.88 -31.85 -42.71
CA GLY A 181 -23.07 -31.49 -43.48
C GLY A 181 -23.27 -29.99 -43.67
N GLY A 182 -23.24 -29.53 -44.92
CA GLY A 182 -24.08 -28.40 -45.33
C GLY A 182 -23.40 -27.27 -46.11
N THR A 183 -22.92 -27.55 -47.31
CA THR A 183 -22.84 -26.56 -48.39
C THR A 183 -24.25 -26.04 -48.69
N ARG A 184 -24.49 -24.74 -48.60
CA ARG A 184 -25.55 -24.04 -49.35
C ARG A 184 -25.04 -22.68 -49.81
N GLU A 185 -24.80 -22.62 -51.10
CA GLU A 185 -24.76 -21.41 -51.91
C GLU A 185 -26.05 -20.59 -51.70
N ASN A 186 -25.93 -19.26 -51.72
CA ASN A 186 -27.07 -18.38 -51.97
C ASN A 186 -26.66 -17.33 -53.02
N PRO A 187 -27.22 -17.41 -54.25
CA PRO A 187 -27.00 -16.43 -55.30
C PRO A 187 -28.10 -15.37 -55.22
N ASN A 188 -27.76 -14.13 -54.86
CA ASN A 188 -28.51 -12.91 -55.23
C ASN A 188 -27.96 -11.69 -54.47
N HIS A 189 -27.18 -10.83 -55.12
CA HIS A 189 -27.60 -9.45 -55.42
C HIS A 189 -26.58 -8.72 -56.33
N PRO A 190 -27.03 -7.80 -57.20
CA PRO A 190 -26.33 -7.42 -58.41
C PRO A 190 -25.49 -6.13 -58.28
N HIS A 191 -24.70 -5.93 -59.33
CA HIS A 191 -23.93 -4.74 -59.67
C HIS A 191 -24.70 -3.42 -59.49
N ARG A 192 -24.05 -2.47 -58.81
CA ARG A 192 -23.96 -1.09 -59.26
C ARG A 192 -22.69 -0.43 -58.74
#